data_AF-A0A3M1E399-F1
#
_entry.id   AF-A0A3M1E399-F1
#
_cell.length_a   1.000
_cell.length_b   1.000
_cell.length_c   1.000
_cell.angle_alpha   90.00
_cell.angle_beta   90.00
_cell.angle_gamma   90.00
#
_symmetry.space_group_name_H-M   'P 1'
#
loop_
_entity.id
_entity.type
_entity.pdbx_description
1 polymer ?
#
loop_
_entity_poly.entity_id
_entity_poly.type
_entity_poly.pdbx_seq_one_letter_code
_entity_poly.pdbx_strand_id
1 'polypeptide(L)'
;MRVLGVDPGTATTGYGVVEETETGIRALAYGVITTPPGQPLPQRLQIVYRELQRLIGEWQPDEAAVEELYFNVNVRTAISVGQARGVILLALADAGLPVAEYGPGEVKQALTGYGGAKKQQMQEMVRMLLGLESVPSPDDAADALAVAVCHLHSARLRGLIAG
;
A
#
# COMPACT_ATOMS: atom_id res chain seq x y z
N MET A 1 6.85 -3.90 -14.72
CA MET A 1 6.74 -4.44 -13.35
C MET A 1 5.48 -3.90 -12.71
N ARG A 2 4.65 -4.77 -12.14
CA ARG A 2 3.39 -4.43 -11.48
C ARG A 2 3.52 -4.65 -9.98
N VAL A 3 3.06 -3.67 -9.21
CA VAL A 3 3.24 -3.65 -7.75
C VAL A 3 1.91 -3.44 -7.07
N LEU A 4 1.63 -4.26 -6.06
CA LEU A 4 0.50 -4.08 -5.14
C LEU A 4 0.99 -3.36 -3.86
N GLY A 5 0.58 -2.11 -3.67
CA GLY A 5 0.72 -1.39 -2.42
C GLY A 5 -0.46 -1.66 -1.48
N VAL A 6 -0.18 -1.79 -0.18
CA VAL A 6 -1.19 -2.01 0.87
C VAL A 6 -0.95 -1.09 2.07
N ASP A 7 -2.00 -0.38 2.47
CA ASP A 7 -2.08 0.42 3.71
C ASP A 7 -2.90 -0.36 4.76
N PRO A 8 -2.27 -0.95 5.79
CA PRO A 8 -2.94 -1.86 6.73
C PRO A 8 -3.93 -1.18 7.68
N GLY A 9 -5.15 -1.72 7.76
CA GLY A 9 -6.10 -1.34 8.81
C GLY A 9 -7.16 -2.40 9.08
N THR A 10 -7.84 -2.29 10.23
CA THR A 10 -8.87 -3.30 10.60
C THR A 10 -10.24 -2.99 10.05
N ALA A 11 -10.60 -1.70 9.92
CA ALA A 11 -11.89 -1.26 9.39
C ALA A 11 -11.83 -1.01 7.89
N THR A 12 -10.73 -0.38 7.49
CA THR A 12 -10.40 0.00 6.13
C THR A 12 -8.96 -0.44 5.92
N THR A 13 -8.69 -1.19 4.86
CA THR A 13 -7.35 -1.48 4.36
C THR A 13 -7.26 -0.90 2.96
N GLY A 14 -6.34 0.04 2.74
CA GLY A 14 -6.09 0.61 1.43
C GLY A 14 -5.35 -0.37 0.52
N TYR A 15 -5.68 -0.38 -0.77
CA TYR A 15 -4.90 -1.07 -1.79
C TYR A 15 -4.70 -0.18 -3.02
N GLY A 16 -3.56 -0.34 -3.67
CA GLY A 16 -3.22 0.32 -4.92
C GLY A 16 -2.37 -0.58 -5.80
N VAL A 17 -2.79 -0.78 -7.05
CA VAL A 17 -2.03 -1.51 -8.06
C VAL A 17 -1.48 -0.52 -9.05
N VAL A 18 -0.15 -0.49 -9.18
CA VAL A 18 0.56 0.36 -10.13
C VAL A 18 1.42 -0.48 -11.06
N GLU A 19 1.72 0.06 -12.23
CA GLU A 19 2.57 -0.60 -13.21
C GLU A 19 3.58 0.38 -13.78
N GLU A 20 4.85 -0.05 -13.80
CA GLU A 20 5.91 0.64 -14.51
C GLU A 20 5.76 0.40 -16.02
N THR A 21 5.80 1.50 -16.76
CA THR A 21 5.71 1.60 -18.22
C THR A 21 6.99 2.24 -18.76
N GLU A 22 7.17 2.26 -20.08
CA GLU A 22 8.31 2.91 -20.73
C GLU A 22 8.43 4.40 -20.38
N THR A 23 7.30 5.08 -20.16
CA THR A 23 7.23 6.54 -19.97
C THR A 23 6.99 6.96 -18.52
N GLY A 24 6.89 6.03 -17.57
CA GLY A 24 6.59 6.35 -16.17
C GLY A 24 5.78 5.27 -15.47
N ILE A 25 4.96 5.68 -14.51
CA ILE A 25 4.13 4.78 -13.69
C ILE A 25 2.66 5.10 -13.96
N ARG A 26 1.82 4.06 -14.05
CA ARG A 26 0.36 4.22 -14.15
C ARG A 26 -0.36 3.47 -13.04
N ALA A 27 -1.49 4.01 -12.59
CA ALA A 27 -2.41 3.28 -11.73
C ALA A 27 -3.26 2.31 -12.58
N LEU A 28 -3.42 1.07 -12.12
CA LEU A 28 -4.30 0.09 -12.73
C LEU A 28 -5.62 -0.04 -11.95
N ALA A 29 -5.52 -0.09 -10.62
CA ALA A 29 -6.66 -0.10 -9.72
C ALA A 29 -6.27 0.43 -8.34
N TYR A 30 -7.23 0.95 -7.60
CA TYR A 30 -7.05 1.31 -6.21
C TYR A 30 -8.40 1.39 -5.52
N GLY A 31 -8.37 1.29 -4.20
CA GLY A 31 -9.57 1.39 -3.39
C GLY A 31 -9.31 0.93 -1.97
N VAL A 32 -10.39 0.52 -1.30
CA VAL A 32 -10.32 0.05 0.07
C VAL A 32 -11.08 -1.26 0.24
N ILE A 33 -10.51 -2.15 1.05
CA ILE A 33 -11.22 -3.29 1.62
C ILE A 33 -11.86 -2.79 2.90
N THR A 34 -13.19 -2.83 2.97
CA THR A 34 -13.94 -2.42 4.16
C THR A 34 -14.52 -3.62 4.88
N THR A 35 -14.48 -3.59 6.21
CA THR A 35 -15.08 -4.64 7.05
C THR A 35 -16.26 -4.07 7.84
N PRO A 36 -17.40 -4.77 7.93
CA PRO A 36 -18.57 -4.30 8.66
C PRO A 36 -18.30 -3.98 10.13
N PRO A 37 -18.84 -2.87 10.67
CA PRO A 37 -18.76 -2.58 12.10
C PRO A 37 -19.52 -3.64 12.91
N GLY A 38 -19.06 -3.89 14.13
CA GLY A 38 -19.67 -4.87 15.05
C GLY A 38 -19.35 -6.35 14.75
N GLN A 39 -18.72 -6.65 13.61
CA GLN A 39 -18.27 -8.00 13.31
C GLN A 39 -17.06 -8.38 14.18
N PRO A 40 -16.95 -9.64 14.68
CA PRO A 40 -15.81 -10.02 15.49
C PRO A 40 -14.52 -10.01 14.66
N LEU A 41 -13.40 -9.70 15.33
CA LEU A 41 -12.12 -9.46 14.68
C LEU A 41 -11.64 -10.61 13.79
N PRO A 42 -11.74 -11.90 14.16
CA PRO A 42 -11.32 -12.99 13.29
C PRO A 42 -12.02 -13.00 11.93
N GLN A 43 -13.31 -12.66 11.87
CA GLN A 43 -14.06 -12.59 10.62
C GLN A 43 -13.66 -11.37 9.79
N ARG A 44 -13.36 -10.23 10.43
CA ARG A 44 -12.84 -9.04 9.74
C ARG A 44 -11.47 -9.33 9.10
N LEU A 45 -10.59 -10.01 9.84
CA LEU A 45 -9.31 -10.48 9.33
C LEU A 45 -9.48 -11.46 8.15
N GLN A 46 -10.45 -12.38 8.22
CA GLN A 46 -10.76 -13.27 7.11
C GLN A 46 -11.24 -12.53 5.86
N ILE A 47 -12.02 -11.45 6.00
CA ILE A 47 -12.42 -10.60 4.87
C ILE A 47 -11.19 -9.97 4.22
N VAL A 48 -10.30 -9.37 5.02
CA VAL A 48 -9.05 -8.77 4.51
C VAL A 48 -8.22 -9.80 3.73
N TYR A 49 -8.00 -10.99 4.29
CA TYR A 49 -7.26 -12.07 3.62
C TYR A 49 -7.88 -12.44 2.25
N ARG A 50 -9.19 -12.70 2.22
CA ARG A 50 -9.89 -13.15 1.01
C ARG A 50 -9.90 -12.08 -0.08
N GLU A 51 -10.16 -10.83 0.29
CA GLU A 51 -10.15 -9.73 -0.67
C GLU A 51 -8.75 -9.47 -1.21
N LEU A 52 -7.71 -9.57 -0.38
CA LEU A 52 -6.34 -9.46 -0.87
C LEU A 52 -6.01 -10.58 -1.86
N GLN A 53 -6.33 -11.83 -1.54
CA GLN A 53 -6.17 -12.98 -2.45
C GLN A 53 -6.91 -12.78 -3.77
N ARG A 54 -8.15 -12.24 -3.71
CA ARG A 54 -8.93 -11.89 -4.91
C ARG A 54 -8.22 -10.84 -5.76
N LEU A 55 -7.74 -9.75 -5.15
CA LEU A 55 -7.02 -8.68 -5.84
C LEU A 55 -5.70 -9.18 -6.45
N ILE A 56 -4.97 -10.05 -5.74
CA ILE A 56 -3.74 -10.66 -6.25
C ILE A 56 -4.04 -11.53 -7.48
N GLY A 57 -5.10 -12.36 -7.42
CA GLY A 57 -5.51 -13.19 -8.55
C GLY A 57 -6.01 -12.38 -9.75
N GLU A 58 -6.71 -11.27 -9.51
CA GLU A 58 -7.22 -10.37 -10.56
C GLU A 58 -6.10 -9.60 -11.25
N TRP A 59 -5.21 -8.98 -10.47
CA TRP A 59 -4.22 -8.05 -10.99
C TRP A 59 -2.85 -8.67 -11.25
N GLN A 60 -2.55 -9.85 -10.70
CA GLN A 60 -1.29 -10.56 -10.87
C GLN A 60 -0.07 -9.62 -10.71
N PRO A 61 0.12 -9.00 -9.54
CA PRO A 61 1.30 -8.19 -9.29
C PRO A 61 2.56 -9.05 -9.30
N ASP A 62 3.69 -8.47 -9.66
CA ASP A 62 5.01 -9.10 -9.59
C ASP A 62 5.58 -9.03 -8.16
N GLU A 63 5.34 -7.90 -7.48
CA GLU A 63 5.82 -7.62 -6.12
C GLU A 63 4.74 -6.90 -5.29
N ALA A 64 4.91 -6.90 -3.97
CA ALA A 64 4.05 -6.17 -3.06
C ALA A 64 4.83 -5.25 -2.12
N ALA A 65 4.20 -4.14 -1.75
CA ALA A 65 4.74 -3.14 -0.84
C ALA A 65 3.73 -2.85 0.27
N VAL A 66 4.16 -2.88 1.52
CA VAL A 66 3.28 -2.69 2.68
C VAL A 66 3.79 -1.55 3.55
N GLU A 67 2.90 -0.67 4.01
CA GLU A 67 3.30 0.36 4.97
C GLU A 67 3.70 -0.27 6.33
N GLU A 68 4.82 0.18 6.87
CA GLU A 68 5.22 -0.14 8.24
C GLU A 68 4.36 0.63 9.25
N LEU A 69 4.00 -0.04 10.34
CA LEU A 69 3.21 0.57 11.40
C LEU A 69 4.12 1.30 12.38
N TYR A 70 3.93 2.62 12.50
CA TYR A 70 4.55 3.44 13.56
C TYR A 70 3.50 3.74 14.63
N PHE A 71 3.59 3.05 15.77
CA PHE A 71 2.64 3.24 16.85
C PHE A 71 3.03 4.40 17.75
N ASN A 72 2.27 5.49 17.68
CA ASN A 72 2.23 6.54 18.70
C ASN A 72 0.83 6.68 19.32
N VAL A 73 0.08 5.57 19.32
CA VAL A 73 -1.37 5.50 19.59
C VAL A 73 -1.71 4.49 20.70
N ASN A 74 -2.99 4.44 21.09
CA ASN A 74 -3.52 3.50 22.08
C ASN A 74 -3.16 2.04 21.72
N VAL A 75 -2.55 1.34 22.69
CA VAL A 75 -2.07 -0.06 22.59
C VAL A 75 -3.14 -1.02 22.05
N ARG A 76 -4.42 -0.82 22.40
CA ARG A 76 -5.50 -1.71 21.95
C ARG A 76 -5.73 -1.64 20.44
N THR A 77 -5.66 -0.44 19.87
CA THR A 77 -5.78 -0.23 18.42
C THR A 77 -4.51 -0.71 17.71
N ALA A 78 -3.35 -0.51 18.34
CA ALA A 78 -2.08 -1.00 17.79
C ALA A 78 -2.09 -2.53 17.60
N ILE A 79 -2.60 -3.28 18.59
CA ILE A 79 -2.69 -4.75 18.50
C ILE A 79 -3.61 -5.18 17.35
N SER A 80 -4.79 -4.57 17.22
CA SER A 80 -5.75 -4.99 16.19
C SER A 80 -5.25 -4.67 14.78
N VAL A 81 -4.63 -3.51 14.57
CA VAL A 81 -3.99 -3.16 13.29
C VAL A 81 -2.79 -4.06 13.01
N GLY A 82 -1.99 -4.38 14.04
CA GLY A 82 -0.90 -5.35 13.91
C GLY A 82 -1.38 -6.74 13.47
N GLN A 83 -2.54 -7.19 13.95
CA GLN A 83 -3.16 -8.44 13.50
C GLN A 83 -3.63 -8.37 12.05
N ALA A 84 -4.25 -7.26 11.62
CA ALA A 84 -4.63 -7.04 10.22
C ALA A 84 -3.40 -7.08 9.31
N ARG A 85 -2.33 -6.39 9.71
CA ARG A 85 -1.04 -6.43 9.01
C ARG A 85 -0.45 -7.83 8.92
N GLY A 86 -0.48 -8.60 10.01
CA GLY A 86 0.00 -9.99 9.99
C GLY A 86 -0.76 -10.84 8.96
N VAL A 87 -2.06 -10.63 8.82
CA VAL A 87 -2.90 -11.30 7.83
C VAL A 87 -2.62 -10.84 6.39
N ILE A 88 -2.34 -9.54 6.21
CA ILE A 88 -1.91 -8.99 4.92
C ILE A 88 -0.60 -9.63 4.47
N LEU A 89 0.42 -9.63 5.35
CA LEU A 89 1.72 -10.25 5.06
C LEU A 89 1.57 -11.75 4.74
N LEU A 90 0.73 -12.46 5.51
CA LEU A 90 0.42 -13.86 5.23
C LEU A 90 -0.21 -14.03 3.85
N ALA A 91 -1.19 -13.22 3.48
CA ALA A 91 -1.84 -13.30 2.17
C ALA A 91 -0.87 -13.06 1.01
N LEU A 92 0.04 -12.10 1.15
CA LEU A 92 1.06 -11.82 0.14
C LEU A 92 2.06 -12.99 0.01
N ALA A 93 2.53 -13.53 1.13
CA ALA A 93 3.45 -14.66 1.17
C ALA A 93 2.81 -15.95 0.62
N ASP A 94 1.54 -16.19 0.91
CA ASP A 94 0.76 -17.35 0.42
C ASP A 94 0.60 -17.31 -1.11
N ALA A 95 0.55 -16.10 -1.68
CA ALA A 95 0.58 -15.90 -3.13
C ALA A 95 2.00 -15.95 -3.75
N GLY A 96 3.04 -16.14 -2.94
CA GLY A 96 4.43 -16.21 -3.41
C GLY A 96 5.03 -14.87 -3.84
N LEU A 97 4.42 -13.75 -3.44
CA LEU A 97 4.91 -12.43 -3.82
C LEU A 97 6.12 -12.02 -2.97
N PRO A 98 7.20 -11.47 -3.57
CA PRO A 98 8.19 -10.71 -2.84
C PRO A 98 7.52 -9.51 -2.16
N VAL A 99 7.80 -9.32 -0.86
CA VAL A 99 7.22 -8.24 -0.06
C VAL A 99 8.31 -7.31 0.44
N ALA A 100 8.14 -6.02 0.18
CA ALA A 100 8.94 -4.95 0.78
C ALA A 100 8.09 -4.11 1.75
N GLU A 101 8.73 -3.57 2.77
CA GLU A 101 8.09 -2.77 3.80
C GLU A 101 8.68 -1.35 3.78
N TYR A 102 7.84 -0.34 3.96
CA TYR A 102 8.26 1.06 3.92
C TYR A 102 7.65 1.88 5.05
N GLY A 103 8.48 2.66 5.74
CA GLY A 103 8.01 3.60 6.74
C GLY A 103 7.42 4.89 6.14
N PRO A 104 6.57 5.62 6.89
CA PRO A 104 5.97 6.87 6.41
C PRO A 104 7.00 7.92 5.99
N GLY A 105 8.17 7.94 6.62
CA GLY A 105 9.27 8.83 6.25
C GLY A 105 9.89 8.46 4.90
N GLU A 106 10.04 7.17 4.61
CA GLU A 106 10.57 6.66 3.35
C GLU A 106 9.59 6.93 2.20
N VAL A 107 8.29 6.67 2.42
CA VAL A 107 7.24 6.97 1.44
C VAL A 107 7.24 8.46 1.09
N LYS A 108 7.24 9.34 2.10
CA LYS A 108 7.33 10.79 1.86
C LYS A 108 8.60 11.17 1.11
N GLN A 109 9.76 10.67 1.55
CA GLN A 109 11.04 10.94 0.90
C GLN A 109 11.03 10.53 -0.58
N ALA A 110 10.48 9.36 -0.90
CA ALA A 110 10.43 8.81 -2.26
C ALA A 110 9.46 9.55 -3.20
N LEU A 111 8.39 10.15 -2.67
CA LEU A 111 7.40 10.88 -3.47
C LEU A 111 7.69 12.37 -3.58
N THR A 112 8.13 13.03 -2.51
CA THR A 112 8.26 14.49 -2.45
C THR A 112 9.70 14.98 -2.42
N GLY A 113 10.69 14.08 -2.30
CA GLY A 113 12.11 14.42 -2.19
C GLY A 113 12.57 14.85 -0.79
N TYR A 114 11.67 14.91 0.19
CA TYR A 114 11.96 15.20 1.59
C TYR A 114 10.93 14.56 2.54
N GLY A 115 11.39 13.94 3.64
CA GLY A 115 10.52 13.16 4.56
C GLY A 115 9.51 13.97 5.39
N GLY A 116 9.62 15.30 5.42
CA GLY A 116 8.77 16.20 6.21
C GLY A 116 7.46 16.64 5.53
N ALA A 117 7.11 16.08 4.37
CA ALA A 117 5.95 16.51 3.61
C ALA A 117 4.61 16.28 4.34
N LYS A 118 3.66 17.20 4.13
CA LYS A 118 2.28 17.07 4.64
C LYS A 118 1.53 16.01 3.85
N LYS A 119 0.56 15.34 4.47
CA LYS A 119 -0.26 14.28 3.85
C LYS A 119 -0.89 14.73 2.51
N GLN A 120 -1.47 15.93 2.49
CA GLN A 120 -2.05 16.53 1.26
C GLN A 120 -1.03 16.69 0.13
N GLN A 121 0.22 17.05 0.44
CA GLN A 121 1.25 17.18 -0.58
C GLN A 121 1.62 15.82 -1.17
N MET A 122 1.71 14.78 -0.33
CA MET A 122 1.94 13.41 -0.77
C MET A 122 0.81 12.93 -1.71
N GLN A 123 -0.45 13.17 -1.33
CA GLN A 123 -1.60 12.78 -2.15
C GLN A 123 -1.64 13.50 -3.52
N GLU A 124 -1.29 14.79 -3.57
CA GLU A 124 -1.13 15.53 -4.83
C GLU A 124 0.03 14.98 -5.67
N MET A 125 1.15 14.59 -5.05
CA MET A 125 2.25 13.92 -5.77
C MET A 125 1.80 12.59 -6.36
N VAL A 126 1.04 11.77 -5.61
CA VAL A 126 0.46 10.52 -6.13
C VAL A 126 -0.38 10.80 -7.37
N ARG A 127 -1.27 11.80 -7.32
CA ARG A 127 -2.08 12.20 -8.49
C ARG A 127 -1.21 12.51 -9.69
N MET A 128 -0.19 13.37 -9.51
CA MET A 128 0.67 13.82 -10.60
C MET A 128 1.54 12.69 -11.18
N LEU A 129 2.14 11.87 -10.31
CA LEU A 129 3.02 10.76 -10.73
C LEU A 129 2.26 9.67 -11.49
N LEU A 130 0.99 9.45 -11.15
CA LEU A 130 0.15 8.43 -11.76
C LEU A 130 -0.75 8.98 -12.88
N GLY A 131 -0.69 10.29 -13.16
CA GLY A 131 -1.50 10.94 -14.20
C GLY A 131 -3.02 10.90 -13.93
N LEU A 132 -3.42 10.92 -12.66
CA LEU A 132 -4.84 10.87 -12.27
C LEU A 132 -5.51 12.24 -12.43
N GLU A 133 -6.79 12.27 -12.81
CA GLU A 133 -7.54 13.52 -12.98
C GLU A 133 -7.78 14.27 -11.66
N SER A 134 -7.91 13.52 -10.56
CA SER A 134 -8.17 14.04 -9.23
C SER A 134 -7.37 13.28 -8.19
N VAL A 135 -7.22 13.90 -7.00
CA VAL A 135 -6.55 13.24 -5.87
C VAL A 135 -7.29 11.93 -5.55
N PRO A 136 -6.59 10.78 -5.49
CA PRO A 136 -7.24 9.51 -5.21
C PRO A 136 -7.91 9.56 -3.84
N SER A 137 -9.09 8.96 -3.77
CA SER A 137 -9.88 8.85 -2.55
C SER A 137 -10.46 7.44 -2.44
N PRO A 138 -10.69 6.93 -1.22
CA PRO A 138 -10.41 7.55 0.08
C PRO A 138 -8.91 7.62 0.41
N ASP A 139 -8.56 8.29 1.51
CA ASP A 139 -7.17 8.51 1.96
C ASP A 139 -6.34 7.23 2.00
N ASP A 140 -6.87 6.13 2.54
CA ASP A 140 -6.15 4.85 2.65
C ASP A 140 -5.77 4.30 1.26
N ALA A 141 -6.59 4.56 0.23
CA ALA A 141 -6.27 4.16 -1.15
C ALA A 141 -5.14 5.03 -1.73
N ALA A 142 -5.12 6.32 -1.41
CA ALA A 142 -4.02 7.22 -1.81
C ALA A 142 -2.70 6.83 -1.12
N ASP A 143 -2.77 6.46 0.16
CA ASP A 143 -1.62 6.03 0.95
C ASP A 143 -1.07 4.70 0.41
N ALA A 144 -1.95 3.74 0.06
CA ALA A 144 -1.55 2.49 -0.59
C ALA A 144 -0.90 2.70 -1.98
N LEU A 145 -1.43 3.61 -2.80
CA LEU A 145 -0.79 4.00 -4.06
C LEU A 145 0.59 4.63 -3.82
N ALA A 146 0.74 5.47 -2.80
CA ALA A 146 2.02 6.07 -2.44
C ALA A 146 3.06 5.00 -2.07
N VAL A 147 2.67 4.00 -1.29
CA VAL A 147 3.54 2.86 -0.91
C VAL A 147 4.00 2.09 -2.16
N ALA A 148 3.09 1.83 -3.11
CA ALA A 148 3.43 1.13 -4.36
C ALA A 148 4.40 1.94 -5.23
N VAL A 149 4.18 3.25 -5.35
CA VAL A 149 5.08 4.16 -6.09
C VAL A 149 6.45 4.26 -5.41
N CYS A 150 6.48 4.36 -4.09
CA CYS A 150 7.71 4.35 -3.29
C CYS A 150 8.54 3.11 -3.62
N HIS A 151 7.90 1.94 -3.67
CA HIS A 151 8.58 0.69 -4.00
C HIS A 151 9.19 0.69 -5.41
N LEU A 152 8.46 1.13 -6.44
CA LEU A 152 8.99 1.26 -7.80
C LEU A 152 10.21 2.19 -7.85
N HIS A 153 10.15 3.34 -7.17
CA HIS A 153 11.28 4.26 -7.10
C HIS A 153 12.50 3.65 -6.39
N SER A 154 12.28 2.96 -5.26
CA SER A 154 13.36 2.28 -4.53
C SER A 154 13.98 1.14 -5.33
N ALA A 155 13.17 0.34 -6.03
CA ALA A 155 13.65 -0.75 -6.89
C ALA A 155 14.53 -0.22 -8.03
N ARG A 156 14.11 0.87 -8.68
CA ARG A 156 14.90 1.55 -9.72
C ARG A 156 16.23 2.06 -9.17
N LEU A 157 16.25 2.71 -8.00
CA LEU A 157 17.50 3.19 -7.38
C LEU A 157 18.46 2.04 -7.08
N ARG A 158 17.97 0.93 -6.53
CA ARG A 158 18.79 -0.27 -6.26
C ARG A 158 19.39 -0.84 -7.55
N GLY A 159 18.61 -0.89 -8.62
CA GLY A 159 19.09 -1.33 -9.93
C GLY A 159 20.22 -0.47 -10.51
N LEU A 160 20.18 0.85 -10.29
CA LEU A 160 21.23 1.79 -10.74
C LEU A 160 22.53 1.68 -9.93
N ILE A 161 22.45 1.32 -8.65
CA ILE A 161 23.62 1.21 -7.77
C ILE A 161 24.31 -0.17 -7.92
N ALA A 162 23.54 -1.19 -8.31
CA ALA A 162 24.04 -2.56 -8.48
C ALA A 162 24.72 -2.83 -9.84
N GLY A 163 24.64 -1.90 -10.79
CA GLY A 163 25.29 -1.96 -12.11
C GLY A 163 26.55 -1.12 -12.18
#